data_AF-A0A5M4DAF6-F1
#
_entry.id   AF-A0A5M4DAF6-F1
#
_cell.length_a   1.000
_cell.length_b   1.000
_cell.length_c   1.000
_cell.angle_alpha   90.00
_cell.angle_beta   90.00
_cell.angle_gamma   90.00
#
_symmetry.space_group_name_H-M   'P 1'
#
loop_
_entity.id
_entity.type
_entity.pdbx_description
1 polymer ?
#
loop_
_entity_poly.entity_id
_entity_poly.type
_entity_poly.pdbx_seq_one_letter_code
_entity_poly.pdbx_strand_id
1 'polypeptide(L)'
;MNGTGLASAALDEVVARSFEGRVDTLFVALDREVAGEFDTEQHAVQLGGSEDLTDLCAVQTLAQGGAVYALPAAEMPGRGELAAIYRY
;
A
#
# COMPACT_ATOMS: atom_id res chain seq x y z
N MET A 1 15.61 14.24 3.17
CA MET A 1 15.49 13.39 4.37
C MET A 1 15.81 11.98 3.90
N ASN A 2 16.93 11.42 4.32
CA ASN A 2 17.44 10.15 3.80
C ASN A 2 16.90 9.01 4.68
N GLY A 3 15.78 8.41 4.27
CA GLY A 3 15.36 7.11 4.77
C GLY A 3 16.26 6.01 4.20
N THR A 4 16.21 4.81 4.77
CA THR A 4 16.98 3.63 4.30
C THR A 4 16.55 3.13 2.90
N GLY A 5 15.58 3.78 2.25
CA GLY A 5 14.93 3.30 1.03
C GLY A 5 13.89 2.20 1.28
N LEU A 6 13.63 1.86 2.55
CA LEU A 6 12.72 0.78 2.95
C LEU A 6 11.33 1.28 3.35
N ALA A 7 10.98 2.51 3.00
CA ALA A 7 9.65 3.04 3.27
C ALA A 7 9.14 3.83 2.07
N SER A 8 7.88 3.62 1.72
CA SER A 8 7.22 4.33 0.62
C SER A 8 5.77 4.64 1.00
N ALA A 9 5.24 5.72 0.42
CA ALA A 9 3.82 6.06 0.45
C ALA A 9 3.29 6.29 -0.98
N ALA A 10 4.06 5.91 -2.00
CA ALA A 10 3.62 5.99 -3.38
C ALA A 10 2.71 4.80 -3.68
N LEU A 11 1.44 5.07 -3.98
CA LEU A 11 0.41 4.05 -4.22
C LEU A 11 0.88 2.96 -5.19
N ASP A 12 1.30 3.34 -6.40
CA ASP A 12 1.71 2.41 -7.46
C ASP A 12 2.87 1.50 -7.01
N GLU A 13 3.84 2.08 -6.30
CA GLU A 13 4.96 1.32 -5.77
C GLU A 13 4.51 0.37 -4.67
N VAL A 14 3.71 0.84 -3.71
CA VAL A 14 3.26 0.03 -2.58
C VAL A 14 2.38 -1.12 -3.06
N VAL A 15 1.46 -0.89 -4.00
CA VAL A 15 0.64 -1.94 -4.63
C VAL A 15 1.54 -2.98 -5.29
N ALA A 16 2.50 -2.57 -6.12
CA ALA A 16 3.41 -3.53 -6.76
C ALA A 16 4.21 -4.34 -5.72
N ARG A 17 4.78 -3.68 -4.71
CA ARG A 17 5.57 -4.33 -3.66
C ARG A 17 4.72 -5.23 -2.75
N SER A 18 3.43 -4.94 -2.60
CA SER A 18 2.50 -5.81 -1.90
C SER A 18 2.09 -7.02 -2.73
N PHE A 19 2.33 -7.09 -4.04
CA PHE A 19 2.17 -8.34 -4.80
C PHE A 19 3.46 -9.16 -4.83
N GLU A 20 4.61 -8.50 -4.69
CA GLU A 20 5.93 -9.12 -4.70
C GLU A 20 6.36 -9.74 -3.35
N GLY A 21 5.58 -9.62 -2.27
CA GLY A 21 5.99 -10.13 -0.96
C GLY A 21 7.01 -9.24 -0.24
N ARG A 22 7.16 -7.98 -0.66
CA ARG A 22 8.20 -7.07 -0.14
C ARG A 22 7.73 -6.18 1.00
N VAL A 23 6.41 -6.04 1.18
CA VAL A 23 5.83 -5.28 2.30
C VAL A 23 5.98 -6.08 3.59
N ASP A 24 6.68 -5.50 4.55
CA ASP A 24 6.75 -5.99 5.92
C ASP A 24 5.54 -5.51 6.71
N THR A 25 5.34 -4.20 6.70
CA THR A 25 4.26 -3.53 7.43
C THR A 25 3.57 -2.52 6.52
N LEU A 26 2.25 -2.62 6.40
CA LEU A 26 1.38 -1.67 5.69
C LEU A 26 0.56 -0.87 6.71
N PHE A 27 0.46 0.43 6.48
CA PHE A 27 -0.47 1.34 7.15
C PHE A 27 -1.51 1.78 6.12
N VAL A 28 -2.80 1.69 6.48
CA VAL A 28 -3.92 2.12 5.63
C VAL A 28 -4.84 3.07 6.39
N ALA A 29 -5.33 4.11 5.72
CA ALA A 29 -6.28 5.04 6.31
C ALA A 29 -7.69 4.42 6.38
N LEU A 30 -8.34 4.47 7.53
CA LEU A 30 -9.70 3.90 7.74
C LEU A 30 -10.80 4.61 6.93
N ASP A 31 -10.58 5.86 6.56
CA ASP A 31 -11.56 6.75 5.95
C ASP A 31 -11.17 7.18 4.53
N ARG A 32 -10.20 6.49 3.91
CA ARG A 32 -9.77 6.78 2.54
C ARG A 32 -9.53 5.50 1.76
N GLU A 33 -10.31 5.36 0.70
CA GLU A 33 -10.16 4.32 -0.31
C GLU A 33 -9.58 4.92 -1.59
N VAL A 34 -8.90 4.09 -2.40
CA VAL A 34 -8.47 4.50 -3.74
C VAL A 34 -9.06 3.56 -4.76
N ALA A 35 -10.11 4.02 -5.44
CA ALA A 35 -10.73 3.29 -6.53
C ALA A 35 -9.80 3.17 -7.74
N GLY A 36 -9.52 1.95 -8.17
CA GLY A 36 -8.67 1.68 -9.33
C GLY A 36 -8.52 0.20 -9.61
N GLU A 37 -7.60 -0.13 -10.52
CA GLU A 37 -7.24 -1.50 -10.88
C GLU A 37 -5.71 -1.61 -10.94
N PHE A 38 -5.18 -2.80 -10.63
CA PHE A 38 -3.74 -3.08 -10.72
C PHE A 38 -3.45 -4.15 -11.77
N ASP A 39 -2.67 -3.77 -12.78
CA ASP A 39 -2.15 -4.71 -13.77
C ASP A 39 -0.87 -5.37 -13.22
N THR A 40 -1.00 -6.64 -12.86
CA THR A 40 0.11 -7.44 -12.29
C THR A 40 1.19 -7.80 -13.30
N GLU A 41 0.91 -7.75 -14.62
CA GLU A 41 1.91 -8.00 -15.65
C GLU A 41 2.74 -6.74 -15.94
N GLN A 42 2.08 -5.58 -15.95
CA GLN A 42 2.71 -4.29 -16.24
C GLN A 42 3.23 -3.57 -15.00
N HIS A 43 2.88 -4.05 -13.80
CA HIS A 43 3.15 -3.39 -12.51
C HIS A 43 2.65 -1.94 -12.53
N ALA A 44 1.43 -1.73 -13.04
CA ALA A 44 0.86 -0.42 -13.26
C ALA A 44 -0.51 -0.29 -12.59
N VAL A 45 -0.70 0.81 -11.88
CA VAL A 45 -2.00 1.21 -11.33
C VAL A 45 -2.75 2.05 -12.36
N GLN A 46 -4.03 1.76 -12.49
CA GLN A 46 -4.97 2.53 -13.29
C GLN A 46 -6.02 3.10 -12.33
N LEU A 47 -6.07 4.43 -12.22
CA LEU A 47 -7.02 5.10 -11.33
C LEU A 47 -8.42 5.14 -11.95
N GLY A 48 -9.42 4.99 -11.10
CA GLY A 48 -10.81 4.82 -11.52
C GLY A 48 -11.12 3.34 -11.78
N GLY A 49 -12.22 2.86 -11.22
CA GLY A 49 -12.57 1.45 -11.21
C GLY A 49 -13.53 1.14 -10.07
N SER A 50 -13.75 -0.14 -9.80
CA SER A 50 -14.58 -0.60 -8.68
C SER A 50 -13.80 -1.23 -7.54
N GLU A 51 -12.52 -1.54 -7.73
CA GLU A 51 -11.68 -2.15 -6.70
C GLU A 51 -11.00 -1.07 -5.86
N ASP A 52 -10.93 -1.29 -4.55
CA ASP A 52 -10.17 -0.43 -3.64
C ASP A 52 -8.74 -0.95 -3.57
N LEU A 53 -7.81 -0.18 -4.13
CA LEU A 53 -6.39 -0.52 -4.17
C LEU A 53 -5.75 -0.54 -2.79
N THR A 54 -6.30 0.18 -1.81
CA THR A 54 -5.80 0.16 -0.43
C THR A 54 -6.19 -1.13 0.29
N ASP A 55 -7.43 -1.61 0.07
CA ASP A 55 -7.89 -2.92 0.56
C ASP A 55 -7.17 -4.06 -0.17
N LEU A 56 -6.99 -3.96 -1.48
CA LEU A 56 -6.19 -4.91 -2.26
C LEU A 56 -4.77 -5.06 -1.69
N CYS A 57 -4.09 -3.94 -1.39
CA CYS A 57 -2.78 -3.95 -0.74
C CYS A 57 -2.81 -4.65 0.62
N ALA A 58 -3.83 -4.38 1.43
CA ALA A 58 -3.98 -4.98 2.75
C ALA A 58 -4.12 -6.50 2.65
N VAL A 59 -5.02 -6.98 1.78
CA VAL A 59 -5.23 -8.41 1.52
C VAL A 59 -3.93 -9.08 1.07
N GLN A 60 -3.23 -8.50 0.10
CA GLN A 60 -2.00 -9.08 -0.43
C GLN A 60 -0.85 -9.08 0.60
N THR A 61 -0.71 -8.00 1.38
CA THR A 61 0.28 -7.91 2.46
C THR A 61 0.06 -9.02 3.49
N LEU A 62 -1.19 -9.22 3.93
CA LEU A 62 -1.54 -10.30 4.86
C LEU A 62 -1.27 -11.68 4.24
N ALA A 63 -1.63 -11.88 2.98
CA ALA A 63 -1.40 -13.15 2.27
C ALA A 63 0.09 -13.51 2.16
N GLN A 64 0.97 -12.51 2.14
CA GLN A 64 2.42 -12.69 2.06
C GLN A 64 3.11 -12.66 3.43
N GLY A 65 2.34 -12.63 4.53
CA GLY A 65 2.84 -12.68 5.89
C GLY A 65 3.35 -11.36 6.46
N GLY A 66 2.96 -10.23 5.86
CA GLY A 66 3.19 -8.90 6.44
C GLY A 66 2.12 -8.53 7.47
N ALA A 67 2.32 -7.39 8.14
CA ALA A 67 1.38 -6.79 9.07
C ALA A 67 0.59 -5.65 8.42
N VAL A 68 -0.66 -5.47 8.80
CA VAL A 68 -1.50 -4.34 8.37
C VAL A 68 -2.02 -3.61 9.60
N TYR A 69 -1.86 -2.28 9.60
CA TYR A 69 -2.39 -1.38 10.62
C TYR A 69 -3.33 -0.38 9.98
N ALA A 70 -4.61 -0.43 10.36
CA ALA A 70 -5.57 0.58 9.96
C ALA A 70 -5.54 1.76 10.94
N LEU A 71 -5.34 2.97 10.41
CA LEU A 71 -5.18 4.20 11.20
C LEU A 71 -6.22 5.25 10.80
N PRO A 72 -6.67 6.11 11.72
CA PRO A 72 -7.34 7.36 11.33
C PRO A 72 -6.43 8.20 10.42
N ALA A 73 -6.98 8.90 9.41
CA ALA A 73 -6.17 9.76 8.52
C ALA A 73 -5.29 10.81 9.25
N ALA A 74 -5.68 11.22 10.46
CA ALA A 74 -4.90 12.14 11.28
C ALA A 74 -3.58 11.53 11.82
N GLU A 75 -3.53 10.20 11.94
CA GLU A 75 -2.39 9.44 12.44
C GLU A 75 -1.53 8.85 11.31
N MET A 76 -1.98 8.99 10.05
CA MET A 76 -1.28 8.44 8.90
C MET A 76 0.11 9.05 8.71
N PRO A 77 1.15 8.22 8.56
CA PRO A 77 2.46 8.69 8.11
C PRO A 77 2.32 9.44 6.78
N GLY A 78 2.85 10.67 6.70
CA GLY A 78 2.79 11.46 5.47
C GLY A 78 1.40 11.97 5.07
N ARG A 79 0.35 11.70 5.87
CA ARG A 79 -1.06 12.10 5.62
C ARG A 79 -1.66 11.56 4.31
N GLY A 80 -1.11 10.48 3.77
CA GLY A 80 -1.63 9.78 2.58
C GLY A 80 -2.70 8.73 2.91
N GLU A 81 -3.13 8.01 1.89
CA GLU A 81 -4.09 6.90 1.95
C GLU A 81 -3.44 5.62 2.47
N LEU A 82 -2.16 5.43 2.15
CA LEU A 82 -1.35 4.32 2.64
C LEU A 82 0.11 4.73 2.89
N ALA A 83 0.82 3.89 3.65
CA ALA A 83 2.27 3.93 3.76
C ALA A 83 2.78 2.52 4.04
N ALA A 84 3.97 2.17 3.57
CA ALA A 84 4.56 0.85 3.74
C ALA A 84 5.99 0.94 4.26
N ILE A 85 6.37 -0.07 5.03
CA ILE A 85 7.74 -0.43 5.37
C ILE A 85 8.04 -1.76 4.68
N TYR A 86 9.19 -1.82 4.01
CA TYR A 86 9.65 -2.98 3.26
C TYR A 86 10.64 -3.83 4.05
N ARG A 87 10.66 -5.13 3.74
CA ARG A 87 11.51 -6.14 4.39
C ARG A 87 13.00 -5.96 4.06
N TYR A 88 13.33 -5.45 2.87
CA TYR A 88 14.68 -5.29 2.31
C TYR A 88 14.69 -4.42 1.04
#